data_AF-A0AA36J3Y1-F1
#
_entry.id   AF-A0AA36J3Y1-F1
#
_cell.length_a   1.000
_cell.length_b   1.000
_cell.length_c   1.000
_cell.angle_alpha   90.00
_cell.angle_beta   90.00
_cell.angle_gamma   90.00
#
_symmetry.space_group_name_H-M   'P 1'
#
loop_
_entity.id
_entity.type
_entity.pdbx_description
1 polymer ?
#
loop_
_entity_poly.entity_id
_entity_poly.type
_entity_poly.pdbx_seq_one_letter_code
_entity_poly.pdbx_strand_id
1 'polypeptide(L)'
;MLKKVSTDNNFQIIDLFTRSRVAGTPQELARDPYLYKPVILTLRTWIYHDFFRQKKLVASADENGMVKWVLNIPCVDAPINSGQRSSVLFYMPMVLFTAFTKDAATVATSLMALIALGVLAAMCNSAQLYSRVRLYSIPMRLCHLGVVILTVAQSTLDTMAVIGYLLTFLFIILDVANGDLAMLTSYRFWCHYAIIRELPMRCFVCRREGAAHLEELLGERAAIPTTVHGLSTWLKEYSFVVELCGALCQLERISLKEWQALLEEQHNGKPKCKYVTFGLFDKKTPSMWHFCEDFEVPKVGDAEVQVKSGPGGKPPERQDKPMNVQDY
;
A
#
# COMPACT_ATOMS: atom_id res chain seq x y z
N MET A 1 -16.83 7.85 -0.19
CA MET A 1 -15.85 8.57 -1.05
C MET A 1 -15.06 9.51 -0.14
N LEU A 2 -13.79 9.21 0.17
CA LEU A 2 -12.94 10.23 0.78
C LEU A 2 -12.84 11.38 -0.23
N LYS A 3 -13.26 12.58 0.16
CA LYS A 3 -12.98 13.80 -0.61
C LYS A 3 -11.48 13.75 -0.86
N LYS A 4 -11.04 13.69 -2.14
CA LYS A 4 -9.61 13.61 -2.50
C LYS A 4 -8.87 14.56 -1.57
N VAL A 5 -8.13 14.01 -0.61
CA VAL A 5 -7.22 14.82 0.20
C VAL A 5 -6.32 15.43 -0.85
N SER A 6 -6.38 16.77 -0.98
CA SER A 6 -5.68 17.49 -2.04
C SER A 6 -4.24 17.00 -2.02
N THR A 7 -3.83 16.38 -3.12
CA THR A 7 -2.47 15.90 -3.33
C THR A 7 -1.45 17.05 -3.29
N ASP A 8 -1.91 18.30 -3.27
CA ASP A 8 -1.07 19.50 -3.17
C ASP A 8 -0.41 19.63 -1.78
N ASN A 9 -0.89 18.90 -0.78
CA ASN A 9 -0.27 18.78 0.54
C ASN A 9 0.43 17.43 0.77
N ASN A 10 0.79 16.71 -0.30
CA ASN A 10 1.59 15.50 -0.17
C ASN A 10 2.99 15.85 0.36
N PHE A 11 3.22 15.59 1.64
CA PHE A 11 4.56 15.56 2.20
C PHE A 11 5.32 14.41 1.55
N GLN A 12 6.43 14.71 0.90
CA GLN A 12 7.23 13.72 0.19
C GLN A 12 8.24 13.04 1.12
N ILE A 13 8.66 13.76 2.16
CA ILE A 13 9.67 13.31 3.12
C ILE A 13 9.16 13.56 4.55
N ILE A 14 9.36 12.58 5.41
CA ILE A 14 9.21 12.69 6.85
C ILE A 14 10.59 12.58 7.47
N ASP A 15 10.92 13.56 8.30
CA ASP A 15 12.10 13.57 9.13
C ASP A 15 11.71 13.18 10.55
N LEU A 16 12.18 12.03 11.02
CA LEU A 16 11.93 11.59 12.39
C LEU A 16 12.67 12.45 13.42
N PHE A 17 13.67 13.23 13.00
CA PHE A 17 14.43 14.14 13.85
C PHE A 17 13.89 15.58 13.77
N THR A 18 14.01 16.36 14.84
CA THR A 18 13.62 17.78 14.90
C THR A 18 14.65 18.73 14.25
N ARG A 19 14.93 18.55 12.95
CA ARG A 19 15.87 19.45 12.24
C ARG A 19 15.19 20.70 11.70
N SER A 20 15.92 21.82 11.71
CA SER A 20 15.45 23.07 11.10
C SER A 20 15.57 23.06 9.57
N ARG A 21 16.51 22.27 9.03
CA ARG A 21 16.74 22.12 7.59
C ARG A 21 17.34 20.75 7.29
N VAL A 22 16.85 20.13 6.21
CA VAL A 22 17.48 18.97 5.58
C VAL A 22 18.34 19.47 4.42
N ALA A 23 19.64 19.16 4.45
CA ALA A 23 20.60 19.51 3.40
C ALA A 23 21.67 18.42 3.32
N GLY A 24 22.15 18.14 2.11
CA GLY A 24 23.18 17.13 1.86
C GLY A 24 23.18 16.68 0.41
N THR A 25 24.20 15.90 0.04
CA THR A 25 24.23 15.19 -1.25
C THR A 25 23.20 14.06 -1.27
N PRO A 26 22.72 13.60 -2.45
CA PRO A 26 21.80 12.45 -2.51
C PRO A 26 22.32 11.21 -1.76
N GLN A 27 23.63 11.00 -1.77
CA GLN A 27 24.30 9.89 -1.08
C GLN A 27 24.26 10.06 0.45
N GLU A 28 24.48 11.28 0.96
CA GLU A 28 24.33 11.59 2.39
C GLU A 28 22.88 11.41 2.84
N LEU A 29 21.92 11.95 2.09
CA LEU A 29 20.50 11.86 2.40
C LEU A 29 19.97 10.41 2.34
N ALA A 30 20.47 9.60 1.41
CA ALA A 30 20.12 8.17 1.34
C ALA A 30 20.67 7.36 2.52
N ARG A 31 21.79 7.79 3.11
CA ARG A 31 22.42 7.15 4.28
C ARG A 31 21.79 7.60 5.60
N ASP A 32 21.10 8.74 5.60
CA ASP A 32 20.42 9.28 6.76
C ASP A 32 19.38 8.31 7.33
N PRO A 33 19.49 7.89 8.61
CA PRO A 33 18.57 6.92 9.19
C PRO A 33 17.22 7.53 9.58
N TYR A 34 17.04 8.85 9.55
CA TYR A 34 15.82 9.53 10.02
C TYR A 34 14.91 10.03 8.89
N LEU A 35 15.33 9.95 7.63
CA LEU A 35 14.55 10.42 6.48
C LEU A 35 13.80 9.28 5.80
N TYR A 36 12.48 9.42 5.72
CA TYR A 36 11.58 8.42 5.15
C TYR A 36 10.60 9.06 4.18
N LYS A 37 10.05 8.25 3.28
CA LYS A 37 8.89 8.60 2.47
C LYS A 37 7.65 7.96 3.09
N PRO A 38 6.59 8.75 3.34
CA PRO A 38 5.30 8.18 3.73
C PRO A 38 4.61 7.51 2.54
N VAL A 39 4.16 6.28 2.76
CA VAL A 39 3.27 5.54 1.87
C VAL A 39 1.91 5.41 2.55
N ILE A 40 0.92 6.12 2.03
CA ILE A 40 -0.42 6.16 2.63
C ILE A 40 -1.10 4.80 2.50
N LEU A 41 -1.50 4.21 3.63
CA LEU A 41 -2.33 3.02 3.71
C LEU A 41 -3.79 3.44 3.45
N THR A 42 -4.13 3.61 2.17
CA THR A 42 -5.37 4.30 1.75
C THR A 42 -6.64 3.64 2.29
N LEU A 43 -6.76 2.32 2.14
CA LEU A 43 -7.94 1.58 2.59
C LEU A 43 -8.03 1.57 4.13
N ARG A 44 -6.91 1.36 4.80
CA ARG A 44 -6.82 1.38 6.26
C ARG A 44 -7.12 2.76 6.86
N THR A 45 -6.67 3.82 6.21
CA THR A 45 -7.02 5.21 6.56
C THR A 45 -8.51 5.48 6.39
N TRP A 46 -9.13 4.94 5.32
CA TRP A 46 -10.58 5.02 5.16
C TRP A 46 -11.32 4.30 6.28
N ILE A 47 -10.88 3.08 6.64
CA ILE A 47 -11.42 2.31 7.76
C ILE A 47 -11.30 3.11 9.07
N TYR A 48 -10.13 3.69 9.34
CA TYR A 48 -9.88 4.55 10.50
C TYR A 48 -10.91 5.68 10.61
N HIS A 49 -11.10 6.44 9.53
CA HIS A 49 -12.07 7.53 9.51
C HIS A 49 -13.53 7.08 9.55
N ASP A 50 -13.86 5.89 9.05
CA ASP A 50 -15.21 5.33 9.16
C ASP A 50 -15.55 4.99 10.62
N PHE A 51 -14.67 4.29 11.33
CA PHE A 51 -14.84 3.98 12.75
C PHE A 51 -14.85 5.25 13.62
N PHE A 52 -13.97 6.21 13.33
CA PHE A 52 -13.95 7.50 14.01
C PHE A 52 -15.29 8.24 13.86
N ARG A 53 -15.85 8.30 12.64
CA ARG A 53 -17.16 8.94 12.38
C ARG A 53 -18.32 8.24 13.05
N GLN A 54 -18.28 6.90 13.13
CA GLN A 54 -19.30 6.13 13.83
C GLN A 54 -19.27 6.31 15.35
N LYS A 55 -18.29 7.04 15.90
CA LYS A 55 -18.06 7.17 17.34
C LYS A 55 -18.03 5.81 18.06
N LYS A 56 -17.66 4.75 17.34
CA LYS A 56 -17.35 3.44 17.92
C LYS A 56 -15.98 3.56 18.57
N LEU A 57 -15.92 4.34 19.65
CA LEU A 57 -14.78 4.38 20.53
C LEU A 57 -14.65 2.97 21.11
N VAL A 58 -13.55 2.30 20.80
CA VAL A 58 -13.11 1.17 21.62
C VAL A 58 -13.04 1.75 23.03
N ALA A 59 -13.87 1.29 23.94
CA ALA A 59 -14.00 1.82 25.31
C ALA A 59 -12.74 1.58 26.17
N SER A 60 -11.59 1.36 25.54
CA SER A 60 -10.29 1.35 26.16
C SER A 60 -9.86 2.77 26.48
N ALA A 61 -9.35 3.01 27.69
CA ALA A 61 -8.71 4.26 28.11
C ALA A 61 -7.40 4.60 27.35
N ASP A 62 -7.13 3.91 26.25
CA ASP A 62 -5.93 4.02 25.45
C ASP A 62 -6.15 4.99 24.29
N GLU A 63 -5.41 6.10 24.27
CA GLU A 63 -5.44 7.11 23.21
C GLU A 63 -5.18 6.52 21.82
N ASN A 64 -4.41 5.44 21.75
CA ASN A 64 -4.06 4.75 20.51
C ASN A 64 -5.04 3.63 20.15
N GLY A 65 -6.03 3.31 21.00
CA GLY A 65 -6.88 2.12 20.87
C GLY A 65 -7.58 2.00 19.51
N MET A 66 -7.99 3.13 18.92
CA MET A 66 -8.58 3.17 17.58
C MET A 66 -7.58 2.75 16.49
N VAL A 67 -6.34 3.25 16.54
CA VAL A 67 -5.31 2.89 15.56
C VAL A 67 -4.95 1.41 15.70
N LYS A 68 -4.79 0.91 16.94
CA LYS A 68 -4.53 -0.51 17.21
C LYS A 68 -5.61 -1.41 16.61
N TRP A 69 -6.87 -1.05 16.84
CA TRP A 69 -8.01 -1.77 16.30
C TRP A 69 -7.98 -1.82 14.77
N VAL A 70 -7.74 -0.67 14.13
CA VAL A 70 -7.74 -0.55 12.67
C VAL A 70 -6.55 -1.26 12.02
N LEU A 71 -5.38 -1.22 12.65
CA LEU A 71 -4.20 -1.98 12.22
C LEU A 71 -4.45 -3.49 12.27
N ASN A 72 -5.25 -3.96 13.23
CA ASN A 72 -5.59 -5.38 13.36
C ASN A 72 -6.68 -5.86 12.39
N ILE A 73 -7.40 -4.96 11.70
CA ILE A 73 -8.41 -5.37 10.72
C ILE A 73 -7.74 -5.91 9.45
N PRO A 74 -8.12 -7.11 8.96
CA PRO A 74 -7.63 -7.63 7.68
C PRO A 74 -8.11 -6.78 6.50
N CYS A 75 -7.18 -6.27 5.69
CA CYS A 75 -7.49 -5.57 4.44
C CYS A 75 -6.37 -5.71 3.41
N VAL A 76 -6.62 -5.25 2.17
CA VAL A 76 -5.62 -5.22 1.09
C VAL A 76 -5.02 -3.83 1.03
N ASP A 77 -3.80 -3.66 1.53
CA ASP A 77 -3.07 -2.39 1.48
C ASP A 77 -2.17 -2.25 0.25
N ALA A 78 -2.03 -3.32 -0.54
CA ALA A 78 -1.29 -3.30 -1.79
C ALA A 78 -1.96 -2.32 -2.80
N PRO A 79 -1.19 -1.51 -3.53
CA PRO A 79 -1.71 -0.57 -4.54
C PRO A 79 -2.11 -1.29 -5.84
N ILE A 80 -2.95 -2.32 -5.72
CA ILE A 80 -3.42 -3.16 -6.84
C ILE A 80 -4.92 -2.99 -7.06
N ASN A 81 -5.38 -3.40 -8.23
CA ASN A 81 -6.80 -3.57 -8.47
C ASN A 81 -7.31 -4.85 -7.78
N SER A 82 -7.73 -4.72 -6.52
CA SER A 82 -8.15 -5.84 -5.68
C SER A 82 -9.55 -6.40 -5.97
N GLY A 83 -10.17 -6.02 -7.10
CA GLY A 83 -11.55 -6.41 -7.43
C GLY A 83 -12.64 -5.72 -6.58
N GLN A 84 -12.25 -4.82 -5.67
CA GLN A 84 -13.16 -4.12 -4.75
C GLN A 84 -13.99 -3.00 -5.40
N ARG A 85 -13.92 -2.85 -6.73
CA ARG A 85 -14.77 -1.91 -7.47
C ARG A 85 -16.24 -2.32 -7.37
N SER A 86 -17.16 -1.37 -7.37
CA SER A 86 -18.60 -1.68 -7.39
C SER A 86 -19.04 -2.20 -8.76
N SER A 87 -19.94 -3.21 -8.79
CA SER A 87 -20.56 -3.71 -10.04
C SER A 87 -21.36 -2.65 -10.78
N VAL A 88 -21.79 -1.59 -10.08
CA VAL A 88 -22.49 -0.43 -10.66
C VAL A 88 -21.71 0.18 -11.83
N LEU A 89 -20.37 0.18 -11.77
CA LEU A 89 -19.52 0.73 -12.83
C LEU A 89 -19.68 -0.01 -14.17
N PHE A 90 -19.99 -1.30 -14.14
CA PHE A 90 -20.21 -2.11 -15.34
C PHE A 90 -21.69 -2.12 -15.75
N TYR A 91 -22.60 -2.12 -14.77
CA TYR A 91 -24.04 -2.13 -15.04
C TYR A 91 -24.53 -0.80 -15.63
N MET A 92 -23.94 0.33 -15.24
CA MET A 92 -24.35 1.66 -15.74
C MET A 92 -24.27 1.76 -17.29
N PRO A 93 -23.12 1.49 -17.95
CA PRO A 93 -23.06 1.47 -19.41
C PRO A 93 -23.82 0.29 -20.02
N MET A 94 -23.87 -0.87 -19.34
CA MET A 94 -24.62 -2.05 -19.81
C MET A 94 -26.10 -1.75 -20.05
N VAL A 95 -26.76 -1.00 -19.14
CA VAL A 95 -28.18 -0.63 -19.30
C VAL A 95 -28.42 0.12 -20.62
N LEU A 96 -27.49 0.96 -21.07
CA LEU A 96 -27.61 1.65 -22.36
C LEU A 96 -27.64 0.65 -23.54
N PHE A 97 -26.80 -0.37 -23.51
CA PHE A 97 -26.74 -1.38 -24.56
C PHE A 97 -27.93 -2.34 -24.54
N THR A 98 -28.53 -2.55 -23.37
CA THR A 98 -29.76 -3.36 -23.28
C THR A 98 -30.92 -2.74 -24.04
N ALA A 99 -30.93 -1.41 -24.27
CA ALA A 99 -31.94 -0.75 -25.11
C ALA A 99 -31.90 -1.23 -26.59
N PHE A 100 -30.75 -1.65 -27.10
CA PHE A 100 -30.63 -2.18 -28.47
C PHE A 100 -31.26 -3.56 -28.65
N THR A 101 -31.53 -4.29 -27.56
CA THR A 101 -32.24 -5.57 -27.61
C THR A 101 -33.70 -5.41 -28.05
N LYS A 102 -34.27 -4.21 -27.91
CA LYS A 102 -35.70 -3.91 -28.12
C LYS A 102 -36.64 -4.77 -27.25
N ASP A 103 -36.11 -5.43 -26.22
CA ASP A 103 -36.86 -6.24 -25.27
C ASP A 103 -37.06 -5.48 -23.95
N ALA A 104 -38.32 -5.15 -23.66
CA ALA A 104 -38.70 -4.42 -22.46
C ALA A 104 -38.34 -5.19 -21.17
N ALA A 105 -38.39 -6.53 -21.18
CA ALA A 105 -38.05 -7.34 -20.02
C ALA A 105 -36.54 -7.24 -19.71
N THR A 106 -35.69 -7.37 -20.73
CA THR A 106 -34.24 -7.23 -20.58
C THR A 106 -33.84 -5.84 -20.09
N VAL A 107 -34.46 -4.77 -20.62
CA VAL A 107 -34.19 -3.39 -20.18
C VAL A 107 -34.65 -3.17 -18.73
N ALA A 108 -35.88 -3.58 -18.40
CA ALA A 108 -36.44 -3.39 -17.06
C ALA A 108 -35.62 -4.14 -16.00
N THR A 109 -35.24 -5.39 -16.26
CA THR A 109 -34.42 -6.19 -15.33
C THR A 109 -33.01 -5.62 -15.17
N SER A 110 -32.41 -5.09 -16.23
CA SER A 110 -31.10 -4.43 -16.15
C SER A 110 -31.13 -3.16 -15.32
N LEU A 111 -32.19 -2.35 -15.45
CA LEU A 111 -32.39 -1.15 -14.63
C LEU A 111 -32.63 -1.51 -13.16
N MET A 112 -33.47 -2.51 -12.88
CA MET A 112 -33.70 -3.00 -11.52
C MET A 112 -32.41 -3.52 -10.88
N ALA A 113 -31.62 -4.31 -11.63
CA ALA A 113 -30.32 -4.80 -11.15
C ALA A 113 -29.36 -3.65 -10.84
N LEU A 114 -29.27 -2.63 -11.71
CA LEU A 114 -28.44 -1.45 -11.47
C LEU A 114 -28.83 -0.72 -10.17
N ILE A 115 -30.13 -0.47 -9.97
CA ILE A 115 -30.64 0.20 -8.76
C ILE A 115 -30.32 -0.64 -7.52
N ALA A 116 -30.61 -1.95 -7.58
CA ALA A 116 -30.41 -2.85 -6.45
C ALA A 116 -28.91 -2.99 -6.08
N LEU A 117 -28.03 -3.08 -7.07
CA LEU A 117 -26.57 -3.03 -6.87
C LEU A 117 -26.11 -1.69 -6.29
N GLY A 118 -26.72 -0.58 -6.70
CA GLY A 118 -26.47 0.75 -6.14
C GLY A 118 -26.83 0.85 -4.66
N VAL A 119 -28.02 0.36 -4.29
CA VAL A 119 -28.46 0.30 -2.89
C VAL A 119 -27.55 -0.60 -2.08
N LEU A 120 -27.23 -1.81 -2.58
CA LEU A 120 -26.33 -2.73 -1.90
C LEU A 120 -24.93 -2.14 -1.70
N ALA A 121 -24.39 -1.45 -2.71
CA ALA A 121 -23.12 -0.76 -2.62
C ALA A 121 -23.13 0.35 -1.55
N ALA A 122 -24.23 1.11 -1.46
CA ALA A 122 -24.40 2.12 -0.41
C ALA A 122 -24.49 1.50 0.99
N MET A 123 -25.22 0.39 1.16
CA MET A 123 -25.34 -0.33 2.43
C MET A 123 -24.02 -0.99 2.86
N CYS A 124 -23.25 -1.52 1.91
CA CYS A 124 -21.97 -2.17 2.18
C CYS A 124 -20.79 -1.19 2.24
N ASN A 125 -21.01 0.12 2.08
CA ASN A 125 -19.98 1.16 2.19
C ASN A 125 -19.66 1.47 3.66
N SER A 126 -19.38 0.42 4.45
CA SER A 126 -18.92 0.48 5.83
C SER A 126 -17.66 -0.38 6.00
N ALA A 127 -16.80 -0.02 6.95
CA ALA A 127 -15.53 -0.70 7.18
C ALA A 127 -15.68 -2.21 7.46
N GLN A 128 -16.84 -2.65 7.94
CA GLN A 128 -17.11 -4.06 8.25
C GLN A 128 -17.62 -4.86 7.05
N LEU A 129 -18.33 -4.21 6.12
CA LEU A 129 -19.04 -4.88 5.04
C LEU A 129 -18.43 -4.66 3.65
N TYR A 130 -17.48 -3.73 3.50
CA TYR A 130 -16.93 -3.36 2.18
C TYR A 130 -16.34 -4.57 1.44
N SER A 131 -15.70 -5.50 2.16
CA SER A 131 -15.11 -6.71 1.56
C SER A 131 -16.14 -7.75 1.14
N ARG A 132 -17.39 -7.65 1.62
CA ARG A 132 -18.47 -8.61 1.37
C ARG A 132 -19.48 -8.14 0.32
N VAL A 133 -19.34 -6.90 -0.20
CA VAL A 133 -20.27 -6.33 -1.17
C VAL A 133 -20.44 -7.21 -2.42
N ARG A 134 -19.35 -7.80 -2.92
CA ARG A 134 -19.35 -8.68 -4.09
C ARG A 134 -20.06 -10.00 -3.83
N LEU A 135 -19.87 -10.58 -2.65
CA LEU A 135 -20.54 -11.81 -2.24
C LEU A 135 -22.06 -11.60 -2.15
N TYR A 136 -22.49 -10.50 -1.53
CA TYR A 136 -23.92 -10.18 -1.43
C TYR A 136 -24.56 -9.78 -2.76
N SER A 137 -23.77 -9.33 -3.75
CA SER A 137 -24.29 -8.99 -5.07
C SER A 137 -24.45 -10.17 -6.01
N ILE A 138 -23.85 -11.35 -5.70
CA ILE A 138 -23.93 -12.54 -6.56
C ILE A 138 -25.37 -12.95 -6.88
N PRO A 139 -26.31 -13.08 -5.91
CA PRO A 139 -27.67 -13.53 -6.21
C PRO A 139 -28.40 -12.62 -7.20
N MET A 140 -28.24 -11.30 -7.06
CA MET A 140 -28.85 -10.32 -7.97
C MET A 140 -28.25 -10.42 -9.37
N ARG A 141 -26.92 -10.58 -9.48
CA ARG A 141 -26.23 -10.72 -10.77
C ARG A 141 -26.59 -12.02 -11.48
N LEU A 142 -26.68 -13.13 -10.75
CA LEU A 142 -27.10 -14.42 -11.30
C LEU A 142 -28.57 -14.39 -11.75
N CYS A 143 -29.45 -13.74 -11.00
CA CYS A 143 -30.83 -13.54 -11.38
C CYS A 143 -30.95 -12.74 -12.69
N HIS A 144 -30.24 -11.61 -12.78
CA HIS A 144 -30.19 -10.79 -14.00
C HIS A 144 -29.64 -11.57 -15.20
N LEU A 145 -28.50 -12.26 -15.04
CA LEU A 145 -27.92 -13.11 -16.08
C LEU A 145 -28.90 -14.20 -16.53
N GLY A 146 -29.61 -14.84 -15.60
CA GLY A 146 -30.64 -15.84 -15.91
C GLY A 146 -31.76 -15.27 -16.77
N VAL A 147 -32.26 -14.07 -16.44
CA VAL A 147 -33.28 -13.40 -17.26
C VAL A 147 -32.75 -13.10 -18.66
N VAL A 148 -31.54 -12.54 -18.79
CA VAL A 148 -30.93 -12.24 -20.10
C VAL A 148 -30.78 -13.51 -20.96
N ILE A 149 -30.38 -14.64 -20.36
CA ILE A 149 -30.26 -15.91 -21.11
C ILE A 149 -31.64 -16.40 -21.59
N LEU A 150 -32.66 -16.33 -20.73
CA LEU A 150 -34.02 -16.75 -21.08
C LEU A 150 -34.63 -15.86 -22.16
N THR A 151 -34.44 -14.54 -22.10
CA THR A 151 -34.94 -13.63 -23.12
C THR A 151 -34.26 -13.82 -24.46
N VAL A 152 -32.94 -14.05 -24.48
CA VAL A 152 -32.20 -14.41 -25.71
C VAL A 152 -32.75 -15.70 -26.32
N ALA A 153 -33.02 -16.73 -25.50
CA ALA A 153 -33.52 -18.01 -25.98
C ALA A 153 -34.93 -17.93 -26.60
N GLN A 154 -35.75 -16.95 -26.18
CA GLN A 154 -37.11 -16.75 -26.68
C GLN A 154 -37.22 -15.69 -27.80
N SER A 155 -36.17 -14.88 -28.00
CA SER A 155 -36.19 -13.74 -28.91
C SER A 155 -35.92 -14.13 -30.35
N THR A 156 -36.66 -13.53 -31.29
CA THR A 156 -36.25 -13.50 -32.71
C THR A 156 -35.12 -12.47 -32.88
N LEU A 157 -33.93 -12.93 -33.25
CA LEU A 157 -32.73 -12.10 -33.24
C LEU A 157 -32.60 -11.25 -34.53
N ASP A 158 -32.91 -9.95 -34.41
CA ASP A 158 -32.48 -8.91 -35.36
C ASP A 158 -31.00 -8.56 -35.12
N THR A 159 -30.30 -8.05 -36.14
CA THR A 159 -28.88 -7.68 -36.09
C THR A 159 -28.59 -6.71 -34.94
N MET A 160 -29.46 -5.72 -34.72
CA MET A 160 -29.32 -4.77 -33.60
C MET A 160 -29.49 -5.45 -32.23
N ALA A 161 -30.43 -6.39 -32.13
CA ALA A 161 -30.64 -7.13 -30.89
C ALA A 161 -29.44 -8.01 -30.54
N VAL A 162 -28.84 -8.67 -31.56
CA VAL A 162 -27.60 -9.44 -31.39
C VAL A 162 -26.49 -8.57 -30.83
N ILE A 163 -26.26 -7.36 -31.38
CA ILE A 163 -25.25 -6.44 -30.87
C ILE A 163 -25.55 -6.05 -29.41
N GLY A 164 -26.80 -5.72 -29.08
CA GLY A 164 -27.22 -5.38 -27.72
C GLY A 164 -26.93 -6.49 -26.71
N TYR A 165 -27.28 -7.74 -27.05
CA TYR A 165 -27.01 -8.89 -26.19
C TYR A 165 -25.51 -9.19 -26.07
N LEU A 166 -24.74 -9.13 -27.16
CA LEU A 166 -23.29 -9.34 -27.13
C LEU A 166 -22.59 -8.34 -26.20
N LEU A 167 -22.92 -7.06 -26.30
CA LEU A 167 -22.37 -6.03 -25.42
C LEU A 167 -22.82 -6.24 -23.96
N THR A 168 -24.08 -6.62 -23.75
CA THR A 168 -24.58 -6.95 -22.40
C THR A 168 -23.79 -8.09 -21.76
N PHE A 169 -23.60 -9.21 -22.47
CA PHE A 169 -22.77 -10.31 -22.00
C PHE A 169 -21.32 -9.90 -21.77
N LEU A 170 -20.74 -9.08 -22.64
CA LEU A 170 -19.39 -8.55 -22.47
C LEU A 170 -19.26 -7.78 -21.15
N PHE A 171 -20.20 -6.89 -20.82
CA PHE A 171 -20.15 -6.14 -19.55
C PHE A 171 -20.33 -7.04 -18.32
N ILE A 172 -21.17 -8.09 -18.40
CA ILE A 172 -21.31 -9.08 -17.33
C ILE A 172 -19.98 -9.85 -17.13
N ILE A 173 -19.36 -10.30 -18.22
CA ILE A 173 -18.06 -10.99 -18.18
C ILE A 173 -16.98 -10.07 -17.59
N LEU A 174 -16.94 -8.82 -18.04
CA LEU A 174 -15.99 -7.83 -17.51
C LEU A 174 -16.22 -7.53 -16.02
N ASP A 175 -17.48 -7.50 -15.55
CA ASP A 175 -17.79 -7.35 -14.12
C ASP A 175 -17.28 -8.55 -13.30
N VAL A 176 -17.49 -9.78 -13.79
CA VAL A 176 -17.04 -11.00 -13.11
C VAL A 176 -15.51 -11.12 -13.11
N ALA A 177 -14.87 -10.87 -14.26
CA ALA A 177 -13.42 -10.96 -14.40
C ALA A 177 -12.69 -9.87 -13.59
N ASN A 178 -13.09 -8.60 -13.74
CA ASN A 178 -12.43 -7.48 -13.04
C ASN A 178 -12.89 -7.29 -11.59
N GLY A 179 -14.00 -7.92 -11.20
CA GLY A 179 -14.55 -7.88 -9.86
C GLY A 179 -14.22 -9.15 -9.08
N ASP A 180 -14.94 -10.24 -9.33
CA ASP A 180 -14.87 -11.45 -8.51
C ASP A 180 -13.55 -12.20 -8.68
N LEU A 181 -13.11 -12.42 -9.92
CA LEU A 181 -11.83 -13.12 -10.16
C LEU A 181 -10.64 -12.29 -9.66
N ALA A 182 -10.67 -10.97 -9.88
CA ALA A 182 -9.69 -10.06 -9.31
C ALA A 182 -9.70 -10.08 -7.77
N MET A 183 -10.86 -10.18 -7.12
CA MET A 183 -10.98 -10.28 -5.67
C MET A 183 -10.40 -11.61 -5.14
N LEU A 184 -10.70 -12.73 -5.80
CA LEU A 184 -10.17 -14.05 -5.45
C LEU A 184 -8.65 -14.10 -5.59
N THR A 185 -8.11 -13.64 -6.72
CA THR A 185 -6.66 -13.58 -6.95
C THR A 185 -5.96 -12.61 -6.01
N SER A 186 -6.66 -11.57 -5.54
CA SER A 186 -6.14 -10.60 -4.59
C SER A 186 -6.24 -11.04 -3.13
N TYR A 187 -6.89 -12.17 -2.84
CA TYR A 187 -6.99 -12.72 -1.48
C TYR A 187 -5.60 -12.94 -0.85
N ARG A 188 -4.60 -13.31 -1.67
CA ARG A 188 -3.21 -13.48 -1.24
C ARG A 188 -2.53 -12.21 -0.69
N PHE A 189 -3.10 -11.03 -0.94
CA PHE A 189 -2.59 -9.74 -0.47
C PHE A 189 -3.34 -9.19 0.75
N TRP A 190 -4.23 -9.99 1.36
CA TRP A 190 -4.84 -9.62 2.62
C TRP A 190 -3.78 -9.63 3.72
N CYS A 191 -3.73 -8.54 4.49
CA CYS A 191 -2.86 -8.41 5.63
C CYS A 191 -3.52 -7.64 6.78
N HIS A 192 -2.97 -7.87 7.96
CA HIS A 192 -3.17 -7.03 9.13
C HIS A 192 -1.83 -6.80 9.83
N TYR A 193 -1.80 -5.86 10.76
CA TYR A 193 -0.60 -5.42 11.44
C TYR A 193 -0.75 -5.67 12.94
N ALA A 194 0.03 -6.61 13.46
CA ALA A 194 0.19 -6.83 14.89
C ALA A 194 1.21 -5.81 15.43
N ILE A 195 0.82 -5.01 16.41
CA ILE A 195 1.72 -4.00 16.99
C ILE A 195 2.70 -4.71 17.92
N ILE A 196 4.00 -4.57 17.61
CA ILE A 196 5.09 -5.11 18.42
C ILE A 196 5.52 -4.09 19.47
N ARG A 197 5.61 -2.81 19.06
CA ARG A 197 6.05 -1.74 19.93
C ARG A 197 5.36 -0.42 19.58
N GLU A 198 4.94 0.29 20.60
CA GLU A 198 4.48 1.67 20.50
C GLU A 198 5.65 2.62 20.76
N LEU A 199 5.72 3.66 19.94
CA LEU A 199 6.66 4.76 20.05
C LEU A 199 5.88 6.06 20.29
N PRO A 200 6.54 7.12 20.81
CA PRO A 200 5.91 8.42 20.97
C PRO A 200 5.31 8.96 19.66
N MET A 201 4.44 9.97 19.78
CA MET A 201 3.85 10.66 18.63
C MET A 201 3.01 9.75 17.71
N ARG A 202 2.39 8.68 18.23
CA ARG A 202 1.58 7.72 17.45
C ARG A 202 2.37 7.04 16.31
N CYS A 203 3.61 6.66 16.63
CA CYS A 203 4.42 5.77 15.82
C CYS A 203 4.31 4.34 16.34
N PHE A 204 4.28 3.38 15.42
CA PHE A 204 4.08 1.96 15.71
C PHE A 204 5.08 1.14 14.92
N VAL A 205 5.79 0.25 15.62
CA VAL A 205 6.52 -0.84 14.98
C VAL A 205 5.59 -2.03 14.94
N CYS A 206 5.20 -2.42 13.73
CA CYS A 206 4.22 -3.46 13.47
C CYS A 206 4.87 -4.65 12.79
N ARG A 207 4.35 -5.85 13.06
CA ARG A 207 4.58 -7.04 12.26
C ARG A 207 3.39 -7.23 11.33
N ARG A 208 3.65 -7.27 10.02
CA ARG A 208 2.65 -7.57 9.01
C ARG A 208 2.39 -9.07 8.98
N GLU A 209 1.14 -9.45 9.15
CA GLU A 209 0.68 -10.84 9.05
C GLU A 209 -0.16 -10.99 7.79
N GLY A 210 0.24 -11.91 6.91
CA GLY A 210 -0.32 -12.06 5.57
C GLY A 210 0.45 -11.30 4.49
N ALA A 211 -0.13 -11.21 3.29
CA ALA A 211 0.47 -10.57 2.11
C ALA A 211 1.93 -10.98 1.84
N ALA A 212 2.26 -12.27 1.95
CA ALA A 212 3.63 -12.79 1.80
C ALA A 212 4.27 -12.48 0.43
N HIS A 213 3.45 -12.25 -0.60
CA HIS A 213 3.88 -11.96 -1.97
C HIS A 213 3.92 -10.45 -2.27
N LEU A 214 3.83 -9.58 -1.26
CA LEU A 214 3.82 -8.14 -1.50
C LEU A 214 5.19 -7.64 -2.00
N GLU A 215 6.27 -8.21 -1.46
CA GLU A 215 7.65 -7.91 -1.85
C GLU A 215 7.95 -8.29 -3.30
N GLU A 216 7.29 -9.32 -3.84
CA GLU A 216 7.43 -9.68 -5.26
C GLU A 216 6.86 -8.59 -6.18
N LEU A 217 5.82 -7.89 -5.72
CA LEU A 217 5.13 -6.85 -6.49
C LEU A 217 5.79 -5.48 -6.34
N LEU A 218 6.13 -5.10 -5.10
CA LEU A 218 6.63 -3.76 -4.77
C LEU A 218 8.16 -3.70 -4.72
N GLY A 219 8.84 -4.84 -4.76
CA GLY A 219 10.27 -4.98 -4.53
C GLY A 219 10.61 -5.19 -3.06
N GLU A 220 11.88 -5.50 -2.80
CA GLU A 220 12.37 -5.66 -1.44
C GLU A 220 12.39 -4.31 -0.71
N ARG A 221 11.73 -4.28 0.45
CA ARG A 221 11.73 -3.11 1.33
C ARG A 221 13.07 -3.03 2.06
N ALA A 222 13.68 -1.84 2.03
CA ALA A 222 14.93 -1.62 2.75
C ALA A 222 14.71 -1.75 4.27
N ALA A 223 15.66 -2.41 4.94
CA ALA A 223 15.62 -2.54 6.38
C ALA A 223 15.75 -1.17 7.08
N ILE A 224 14.97 -0.99 8.15
CA ILE A 224 15.04 0.19 9.00
C ILE A 224 16.18 0.00 10.01
N PRO A 225 17.02 1.02 10.25
CA PRO A 225 18.11 0.92 11.21
C PRO A 225 17.61 0.64 12.65
N THR A 226 18.33 -0.24 13.35
CA THR A 226 18.04 -0.63 14.75
C THR A 226 17.98 0.55 15.71
N THR A 227 18.69 1.63 15.39
CA THR A 227 18.70 2.86 16.18
C THR A 227 17.41 3.66 16.13
N VAL A 228 16.59 3.47 15.09
CA VAL A 228 15.28 4.13 14.95
C VAL A 228 14.19 3.33 15.64
N HIS A 229 14.16 2.01 15.42
CA HIS A 229 13.05 1.17 15.92
C HIS A 229 13.34 0.50 17.26
N GLY A 230 14.62 0.43 17.69
CA GLY A 230 15.03 -0.13 18.97
C GLY A 230 14.80 -1.64 19.13
N LEU A 231 14.79 -2.41 18.03
CA LEU A 231 14.78 -3.88 18.05
C LEU A 231 16.16 -4.40 17.63
N SER A 232 16.51 -5.62 18.03
CA SER A 232 17.81 -6.24 17.72
C SER A 232 17.99 -6.54 16.23
N THR A 233 16.93 -6.96 15.54
CA THR A 233 16.96 -7.33 14.13
C THR A 233 15.68 -6.88 13.43
N TRP A 234 15.83 -6.29 12.25
CA TRP A 234 14.69 -5.91 11.41
C TRP A 234 14.33 -7.08 10.50
N LEU A 235 13.13 -7.65 10.71
CA LEU A 235 12.61 -8.72 9.88
C LEU A 235 11.84 -8.16 8.68
N LYS A 236 11.73 -8.93 7.58
CA LYS A 236 11.02 -8.52 6.37
C LYS A 236 9.53 -8.25 6.64
N GLU A 237 8.95 -8.91 7.62
CA GLU A 237 7.54 -8.73 8.02
C GLU A 237 7.34 -7.43 8.82
N TYR A 238 8.40 -6.82 9.36
CA TYR A 238 8.27 -5.59 10.12
C TYR A 238 7.97 -4.38 9.22
N SER A 239 7.16 -3.48 9.76
CA SER A 239 6.73 -2.25 9.09
C SER A 239 6.64 -1.15 10.13
N PHE A 240 7.09 0.04 9.77
CA PHE A 240 7.01 1.21 10.63
C PHE A 240 5.82 2.03 10.18
N VAL A 241 4.79 2.11 11.02
CA VAL A 241 3.52 2.77 10.70
C VAL A 241 3.34 3.98 11.59
N VAL A 242 2.87 5.08 11.01
CA VAL A 242 2.70 6.36 11.69
C VAL A 242 1.35 6.96 11.33
N GLU A 243 0.70 7.62 12.29
CA GLU A 243 -0.43 8.50 12.00
C GLU A 243 0.08 9.91 11.69
N LEU A 244 -0.05 10.34 10.43
CA LEU A 244 0.29 11.70 10.00
C LEU A 244 -0.98 12.43 9.54
N CYS A 245 -1.34 13.50 10.26
CA CYS A 245 -2.50 14.35 9.92
C CYS A 245 -3.81 13.55 9.75
N GLY A 246 -4.02 12.50 10.55
CA GLY A 246 -5.18 11.62 10.47
C GLY A 246 -5.10 10.52 9.40
N ALA A 247 -4.02 10.46 8.62
CA ALA A 247 -3.75 9.37 7.68
C ALA A 247 -2.79 8.35 8.30
N LEU A 248 -3.04 7.07 8.06
CA LEU A 248 -2.11 6.00 8.43
C LEU A 248 -1.13 5.80 7.28
N CYS A 249 0.16 5.98 7.57
CA CYS A 249 1.24 5.88 6.59
C CYS A 249 2.24 4.82 7.04
N GLN A 250 2.66 3.98 6.11
CA GLN A 250 3.88 3.17 6.27
C GLN A 250 5.08 4.04 5.90
N LEU A 251 6.11 4.04 6.72
CA LEU A 251 7.38 4.68 6.40
C LEU A 251 8.26 3.74 5.61
N GLU A 252 8.75 4.21 4.46
CA GLU A 252 9.69 3.51 3.62
C GLU A 252 10.96 4.34 3.45
N ARG A 253 12.12 3.68 3.36
CA ARG A 253 13.36 4.40 3.08
C ARG A 253 13.36 4.88 1.64
N ILE A 254 13.80 6.12 1.46
CA ILE A 254 13.92 6.71 0.13
C ILE A 254 15.18 6.13 -0.54
N SER A 255 15.01 5.56 -1.73
CA SER A 255 16.14 5.03 -2.49
C SER A 255 17.05 6.14 -3.01
N LEU A 256 18.33 5.82 -3.27
CA LEU A 256 19.28 6.80 -3.83
C LEU A 256 18.76 7.38 -5.16
N LYS A 257 18.13 6.55 -5.99
CA LYS A 257 17.54 6.98 -7.27
C LYS A 257 16.38 7.97 -7.06
N GLU A 258 15.52 7.73 -6.08
CA GLU A 258 14.45 8.67 -5.73
C GLU A 258 15.00 9.98 -5.18
N TRP A 259 16.06 9.94 -4.36
CA TRP A 259 16.74 11.16 -3.89
C TRP A 259 17.32 11.99 -5.04
N GLN A 260 17.97 11.34 -6.00
CA GLN A 260 18.48 12.01 -7.21
C GLN A 260 17.33 12.67 -7.98
N ALA A 261 16.24 11.95 -8.21
CA ALA A 261 15.07 12.49 -8.90
C ALA A 261 14.47 13.68 -8.16
N LEU A 262 14.29 13.61 -6.84
CA LEU A 262 13.75 14.71 -6.03
C LEU A 262 14.64 15.98 -6.09
N LEU A 263 15.96 15.81 -6.07
CA LEU A 263 16.90 16.93 -6.15
C LEU A 263 17.00 17.52 -7.56
N GLU A 264 16.93 16.68 -8.60
CA GLU A 264 16.85 17.12 -10.00
C GLU A 264 15.56 17.91 -10.25
N GLU A 265 14.42 17.44 -9.74
CA GLU A 265 13.15 18.16 -9.81
C GLU A 265 13.24 19.55 -9.17
N GLN A 266 13.86 19.63 -7.99
CA GLN A 266 14.09 20.90 -7.30
C GLN A 266 15.04 21.82 -8.09
N HIS A 267 16.08 21.27 -8.73
CA HIS A 267 17.00 22.04 -9.57
C HIS A 267 16.30 22.61 -10.81
N ASN A 268 15.36 21.86 -11.38
CA ASN A 268 14.56 22.25 -12.53
C ASN A 268 13.44 23.27 -12.21
N GLY A 269 13.46 23.88 -11.02
CA GLY A 269 12.51 24.94 -10.64
C GLY A 269 11.11 24.44 -10.28
N LYS A 270 10.89 23.12 -10.12
CA LYS A 270 9.65 22.62 -9.51
C LYS A 270 9.57 23.11 -8.05
N PRO A 271 8.34 23.22 -7.49
CA PRO A 271 8.17 23.62 -6.10
C PRO A 271 9.03 22.77 -5.16
N LYS A 272 9.64 23.41 -4.16
CA LYS A 272 10.54 22.75 -3.20
C LYS A 272 9.85 21.53 -2.58
N CYS A 273 10.61 20.44 -2.47
CA CYS A 273 10.19 19.23 -1.78
C CYS A 273 9.68 19.58 -0.37
N LYS A 274 8.40 19.28 -0.11
CA LYS A 274 7.79 19.52 1.20
C LYS A 274 8.18 18.36 2.12
N TYR A 275 8.83 18.69 3.23
CA TYR A 275 9.13 17.74 4.30
C TYR A 275 8.44 18.15 5.59
N VAL A 276 8.18 17.17 6.46
CA VAL A 276 7.62 17.37 7.80
C VAL A 276 8.55 16.74 8.82
N THR A 277 8.85 17.49 9.87
CA THR A 277 9.52 16.95 11.04
C THR A 277 8.48 16.32 11.97
N PHE A 278 8.70 15.06 12.31
CA PHE A 278 7.82 14.30 13.20
C PHE A 278 8.19 14.49 14.67
N GLY A 279 9.47 14.79 14.92
CA GLY A 279 10.00 15.03 16.26
C GLY A 279 9.94 13.82 17.18
N LEU A 280 10.09 12.62 16.61
CA LEU A 280 10.26 11.40 17.38
C LEU A 280 11.59 11.41 18.15
N PHE A 281 12.61 12.03 17.55
CA PHE A 281 13.91 12.24 18.13
C PHE A 281 14.26 13.73 18.14
N ASP A 282 14.94 14.15 19.20
CA ASP A 282 15.49 15.48 19.31
C ASP A 282 16.84 15.40 20.05
N LYS A 283 17.43 16.56 20.34
CA LYS A 283 18.70 16.63 21.08
C LYS A 283 18.58 16.18 22.54
N LYS A 284 17.37 16.18 23.11
CA LYS A 284 17.08 15.83 24.52
C LYS A 284 16.73 14.35 24.68
N THR A 285 16.11 13.76 23.67
CA THR A 285 15.78 12.35 23.51
C THR A 285 16.48 11.82 22.26
N PRO A 286 17.83 11.76 22.27
CA PRO A 286 18.58 11.23 21.16
C PRO A 286 18.27 9.74 20.96
N SER A 287 18.30 9.29 19.71
CA SER A 287 18.27 7.86 19.42
C SER A 287 19.61 7.21 19.84
N MET A 288 19.66 5.88 19.91
CA MET A 288 20.91 5.15 20.17
C MET A 288 22.03 5.50 19.17
N TRP A 289 21.69 5.92 17.95
CA TRP A 289 22.68 6.27 16.93
C TRP A 289 23.58 7.44 17.36
N HIS A 290 23.02 8.44 18.03
CA HIS A 290 23.79 9.60 18.48
C HIS A 290 24.79 9.22 19.58
N PHE A 291 24.44 8.24 20.42
CA PHE A 291 25.39 7.69 21.38
C PHE A 291 26.49 6.86 20.71
N CYS A 292 26.20 6.24 19.57
CA CYS A 292 27.18 5.42 18.83
C CYS A 292 28.17 6.27 18.00
N GLU A 293 27.77 7.44 17.48
CA GLU A 293 28.69 8.33 16.76
C GLU A 293 29.76 8.96 17.67
N ASP A 294 29.45 9.16 18.96
CA ASP A 294 30.41 9.64 19.95
C ASP A 294 31.44 8.57 20.35
N PHE A 295 31.22 7.30 19.99
CA PHE A 295 32.31 6.34 19.92
C PHE A 295 33.05 6.61 18.62
N GLU A 296 33.92 7.63 18.65
CA GLU A 296 34.98 7.76 17.66
C GLU A 296 35.57 6.36 17.48
N VAL A 297 35.42 5.78 16.27
CA VAL A 297 36.23 4.63 15.88
C VAL A 297 37.65 5.06 16.22
N PRO A 298 38.32 4.44 17.21
CA PRO A 298 39.61 4.90 17.66
C PRO A 298 40.43 5.04 16.40
N LYS A 299 40.86 6.29 16.12
CA LYS A 299 41.63 6.57 14.91
C LYS A 299 42.71 5.52 14.91
N VAL A 300 42.69 4.64 13.91
CA VAL A 300 43.77 3.68 13.68
C VAL A 300 44.94 4.53 13.21
N GLY A 301 45.58 5.19 14.17
CA GLY A 301 46.70 6.08 14.05
C GLY A 301 47.60 5.79 15.25
N ASP A 302 48.85 5.50 14.93
CA ASP A 302 50.01 5.44 15.84
C ASP A 302 50.35 4.10 16.50
N ALA A 303 49.72 3.00 16.08
CA ALA A 303 50.45 1.74 16.05
C ALA A 303 51.14 1.63 14.69
N GLU A 304 52.28 2.32 14.54
CA GLU A 304 53.35 1.85 13.66
C GLU A 304 53.70 0.41 14.07
N VAL A 305 52.94 -0.55 13.56
CA VAL A 305 53.47 -1.90 13.42
C VAL A 305 54.59 -1.73 12.41
N GLN A 306 55.83 -1.63 12.91
CA GLN A 306 57.02 -1.92 12.14
C GLN A 306 56.84 -3.33 11.56
N VAL A 307 56.23 -3.40 10.39
CA VAL A 307 56.32 -4.57 9.52
C VAL A 307 57.78 -4.58 9.10
N LYS A 308 58.62 -5.27 9.91
CA LYS A 308 59.93 -5.71 9.48
C LYS A 308 59.71 -6.41 8.14
N SER A 309 60.18 -5.77 7.08
CA SER A 309 60.28 -6.32 5.74
C SER A 309 61.18 -7.56 5.81
N GLY A 310 60.55 -8.71 6.06
CA GLY A 310 61.15 -10.01 5.81
C GLY A 310 61.40 -10.18 4.32
N PRO A 311 62.49 -10.85 3.91
CA PRO A 311 62.85 -10.99 2.51
C PRO A 311 61.83 -11.84 1.75
N GLY A 312 61.20 -11.24 0.75
CA GLY A 312 60.80 -11.84 -0.53
C GLY A 312 60.18 -13.24 -0.50
N GLY A 313 58.96 -13.38 0.01
CA GLY A 313 58.09 -14.50 -0.32
C GLY A 313 57.16 -14.12 -1.48
N LYS A 314 57.35 -14.71 -2.66
CA LYS A 314 56.40 -14.59 -3.78
C LYS A 314 55.00 -15.02 -3.31
N PRO A 315 53.94 -14.24 -3.53
CA PRO A 315 52.58 -14.68 -3.24
C PRO A 315 52.22 -15.87 -4.16
N PRO A 316 51.51 -16.89 -3.64
CA PRO A 316 51.04 -18.00 -4.44
C PRO A 316 50.01 -17.50 -5.47
N GLU A 317 50.24 -17.90 -6.71
CA GLU A 317 49.40 -17.64 -7.87
C GLU A 317 48.00 -18.23 -7.64
N ARG A 318 47.00 -17.36 -7.54
CA ARG A 318 45.61 -17.75 -7.30
C ARG A 318 45.04 -18.29 -8.62
N GLN A 319 44.87 -19.61 -8.72
CA GLN A 319 44.13 -20.23 -9.82
C GLN A 319 42.64 -19.96 -9.64
N ASP A 320 42.12 -18.98 -10.37
CA ASP A 320 40.69 -18.76 -10.51
C ASP A 320 40.11 -19.84 -11.43
N LYS A 321 39.52 -20.89 -10.85
CA LYS A 321 38.64 -21.80 -11.59
C LYS A 321 37.28 -21.12 -11.80
N PRO A 322 36.81 -20.93 -13.05
CA PRO A 322 35.47 -20.44 -13.29
C PRO A 322 34.44 -21.47 -12.82
N MET A 323 33.49 -21.01 -12.00
CA MET A 323 32.36 -21.81 -11.53
C MET A 323 31.36 -21.95 -12.67
N ASN A 324 31.07 -23.18 -13.07
CA ASN A 324 30.19 -23.52 -14.19
C ASN A 324 28.72 -23.31 -13.78
N VAL A 325 28.02 -22.44 -14.51
CA VAL A 325 26.61 -22.11 -14.29
C VAL A 325 25.76 -23.09 -15.07
N GLN A 326 25.52 -24.29 -14.51
CA GLN A 326 24.56 -25.25 -15.09
C GLN A 326 23.65 -25.94 -14.06
N ASP A 327 23.68 -25.56 -12.79
CA ASP A 327 22.72 -26.05 -11.79
C ASP A 327 21.82 -24.90 -11.31
N TYR A 328 20.81 -24.57 -12.12
CA TYR A 328 19.53 -23.97 -11.70
C TYR A 328 18.41 -24.44 -12.64
#